data_AF-A0A4W4GPB3-F1
#
_entry.id   AF-A0A4W4GPB3-F1
#
_cell.length_a   1.000
_cell.length_b   1.000
_cell.length_c   1.000
_cell.angle_alpha   90.00
_cell.angle_beta   90.00
_cell.angle_gamma   90.00
#
_symmetry.space_group_name_H-M   'P 1'
#
loop_
_entity.id
_entity.type
_entity.pdbx_description
1 polymer ?
#
loop_
_entity_poly.entity_id
_entity_poly.type
_entity_poly.pdbx_seq_one_letter_code
_entity_poly.pdbx_strand_id
1 'polypeptide(L)'
;MSDCAQCLICVSDCAQCLICMSDCAQHLICMSDCAQCLIFVSECAQCSFCMSDCAQRLICMSDCAQCLICVSDCAQCLICESDCAQCLICMSDCAQCPICVSDCAQHLICMSDCAQCLICMSDCAQCLICMSDCAQHLICMSDCAQCLIFVSDCAQCLICESDCAQCLICVSDCAQRLICVSDCAQCPICMSDCAQRPICMSDCAQCPICVSDCAQRLICMSDCAQHLICVARSPLQNVPLSPLNGFDYC
;
A
#
# COMPACT_ATOMS: atom_id res chain seq x y z
N MET A 1 6.43 -25.55 16.01
CA MET A 1 6.09 -26.32 14.81
C MET A 1 4.95 -27.25 15.19
N SER A 2 3.79 -26.97 14.62
CA SER A 2 2.55 -27.70 14.86
C SER A 2 1.87 -27.88 13.51
N ASP A 3 1.61 -29.13 13.15
CA ASP A 3 1.08 -29.50 11.84
C ASP A 3 -0.33 -30.07 12.06
N CYS A 4 -1.31 -29.60 11.28
CA CYS A 4 -2.68 -30.12 11.36
C CYS A 4 -3.35 -30.27 9.99
N ALA A 5 -4.11 -31.35 9.81
CA ALA A 5 -4.84 -31.60 8.58
C ALA A 5 -6.19 -30.85 8.47
N GLN A 6 -6.74 -30.37 9.59
CA GLN A 6 -8.06 -29.74 9.62
C GLN A 6 -7.99 -28.35 10.23
N CYS A 7 -8.02 -28.24 11.56
CA CYS A 7 -7.99 -26.94 12.22
C CYS A 7 -6.86 -26.90 13.23
N LEU A 8 -6.03 -25.87 13.15
CA LEU A 8 -5.01 -25.55 14.15
C LEU A 8 -5.31 -24.18 14.74
N ILE A 9 -5.41 -24.14 16.07
CA ILE A 9 -5.56 -22.90 16.83
C ILE A 9 -4.35 -22.78 17.75
N CYS A 10 -3.55 -21.74 17.56
CA CYS A 10 -2.40 -21.41 18.39
C CYS A 10 -2.67 -20.11 19.14
N VAL A 11 -2.54 -20.15 20.47
CA VAL A 11 -2.58 -18.95 21.32
C VAL A 11 -1.34 -18.99 22.20
N SER A 12 -0.57 -17.92 22.20
CA SER A 12 0.75 -17.90 22.82
C SER A 12 1.16 -16.51 23.29
N ASP A 13 1.55 -16.41 24.56
CA ASP A 13 1.96 -15.16 25.18
C ASP A 13 3.39 -15.30 25.73
N CYS A 14 4.22 -14.28 25.53
CA CYS A 14 5.60 -14.25 26.02
C CYS A 14 6.07 -12.88 26.50
N ALA A 15 6.97 -12.88 27.47
CA ALA A 15 7.61 -11.66 27.94
C ALA A 15 8.91 -11.31 27.18
N GLN A 16 9.56 -12.28 26.55
CA GLN A 16 10.86 -12.10 25.89
C GLN A 16 10.75 -12.40 24.40
N CYS A 17 10.96 -13.66 24.02
CA CYS A 17 10.93 -14.08 22.63
C CYS A 17 9.96 -15.24 22.43
N LEU A 18 9.17 -15.16 21.37
CA LEU A 18 8.35 -16.27 20.88
C LEU A 18 8.59 -16.45 19.40
N ILE A 19 8.76 -17.72 19.04
CA ILE A 19 8.87 -18.16 17.66
C ILE A 19 7.74 -19.17 17.45
N CYS A 20 6.78 -18.79 16.63
CA CYS A 20 5.65 -19.62 16.24
C CYS A 20 5.83 -20.06 14.79
N MET A 21 5.75 -21.37 14.57
CA MET A 21 5.78 -21.99 13.26
C MET A 21 4.60 -22.95 13.20
N SER A 22 3.70 -22.77 12.24
CA SER A 22 2.45 -23.51 12.16
C SER A 22 2.03 -23.78 10.72
N ASP A 23 1.73 -25.04 10.44
CA ASP A 23 1.36 -25.49 9.09
C ASP A 23 -0.02 -26.18 9.16
N CYS A 24 -0.96 -25.77 8.29
CA CYS A 24 -2.29 -26.37 8.27
C CYS A 24 -2.88 -26.58 6.86
N ALA A 25 -3.58 -27.69 6.65
CA ALA A 25 -4.18 -27.98 5.36
C ALA A 25 -5.56 -27.32 5.13
N GLN A 26 -6.29 -26.90 6.18
CA GLN A 26 -7.59 -26.24 6.01
C GLN A 26 -7.64 -24.92 6.77
N HIS A 27 -7.61 -24.92 8.09
CA HIS A 27 -7.85 -23.71 8.87
C HIS A 27 -6.77 -23.49 9.91
N LEU A 28 -6.07 -22.38 9.78
CA LEU A 28 -5.10 -21.91 10.76
C LEU A 28 -5.63 -20.64 11.43
N ILE A 29 -5.62 -20.63 12.76
CA ILE A 29 -5.89 -19.44 13.56
C ILE A 29 -4.75 -19.28 14.55
N CYS A 30 -4.04 -18.16 14.46
CA CYS A 30 -2.94 -17.86 15.37
C CYS A 30 -3.15 -16.50 16.04
N MET A 31 -3.00 -16.49 17.35
CA MET A 31 -3.01 -15.30 18.19
C MET A 31 -1.72 -15.32 19.01
N SER A 32 -0.93 -14.27 18.93
CA SER A 32 0.34 -14.26 19.65
C SER A 32 0.73 -12.88 20.14
N ASP A 33 1.09 -12.80 21.43
CA ASP A 33 1.45 -11.55 22.08
C ASP A 33 2.86 -11.66 22.65
N CYS A 34 3.73 -10.68 22.36
CA CYS A 34 5.06 -10.62 22.99
C CYS A 34 5.53 -9.23 23.39
N ALA A 35 6.25 -9.13 24.52
CA ALA A 35 6.80 -7.84 24.93
C ALA A 35 8.10 -7.43 24.21
N GLN A 36 8.96 -8.35 23.75
CA GLN A 36 10.21 -7.97 23.07
C GLN A 36 10.27 -8.43 21.62
N CYS A 37 10.18 -9.73 21.34
CA CYS A 37 10.36 -10.24 19.99
C CYS A 37 9.36 -11.35 19.68
N LEU A 38 8.61 -11.16 18.61
CA LEU A 38 7.70 -12.15 18.07
C LEU A 38 8.10 -12.44 16.63
N ILE A 39 8.37 -13.71 16.35
CA ILE A 39 8.55 -14.21 14.99
C ILE A 39 7.44 -15.22 14.74
N PHE A 40 6.61 -14.93 13.75
CA PHE A 40 5.49 -15.76 13.36
C PHE A 40 5.66 -16.17 11.91
N VAL A 41 5.61 -17.48 11.67
CA VAL A 41 5.60 -18.05 10.32
C VAL A 41 4.46 -19.03 10.21
N SER A 42 3.66 -18.88 9.15
CA SER A 42 2.55 -19.78 8.89
C SER A 42 2.37 -20.14 7.43
N GLU A 43 2.03 -21.41 7.19
CA GLU A 43 1.57 -21.88 5.89
C GLU A 43 0.17 -22.51 6.00
N CYS A 44 -0.76 -22.11 5.13
CA CYS A 44 -2.09 -22.73 5.08
C CYS A 44 -2.62 -22.96 3.66
N ALA A 45 -3.20 -24.13 3.40
CA ALA A 45 -3.73 -24.42 2.06
C ALA A 45 -5.16 -23.89 1.79
N GLN A 46 -5.96 -23.55 2.81
CA GLN A 46 -7.30 -22.96 2.58
C GLN A 46 -7.41 -21.58 3.24
N CYS A 47 -7.57 -21.51 4.56
CA CYS A 47 -7.76 -20.23 5.23
C CYS A 47 -6.81 -20.08 6.42
N SER A 48 -6.15 -18.93 6.51
CA SER A 48 -5.35 -18.54 7.66
C SER A 48 -5.80 -17.19 8.21
N PHE A 49 -5.86 -17.10 9.53
CA PHE A 49 -6.12 -15.89 10.27
C PHE A 49 -5.04 -15.72 11.35
N CYS A 50 -4.24 -14.67 11.23
CA CYS A 50 -3.10 -14.42 12.10
C CYS A 50 -3.24 -13.03 12.73
N MET A 51 -3.19 -12.99 14.04
CA MET A 51 -3.13 -11.76 14.83
C MET A 51 -1.88 -11.80 15.70
N SER A 52 -1.11 -10.74 15.67
CA SER A 52 0.14 -10.69 16.40
C SER A 52 0.46 -9.31 16.94
N ASP A 53 0.69 -9.23 18.24
CA ASP A 53 0.96 -7.98 18.92
C ASP A 53 2.37 -8.04 19.54
N CYS A 54 3.20 -7.02 19.27
CA CYS A 54 4.50 -6.92 19.92
C CYS A 54 4.92 -5.51 20.33
N ALA A 55 5.43 -5.34 21.55
CA ALA A 55 5.86 -4.01 22.01
C ALA A 55 7.21 -3.55 21.41
N GLN A 56 8.07 -4.42 20.88
CA GLN A 56 9.32 -3.97 20.24
C GLN A 56 9.52 -4.48 18.82
N ARG A 57 9.49 -5.80 18.59
CA ARG A 57 9.82 -6.34 17.27
C ARG A 57 8.86 -7.45 16.88
N LEU A 58 8.14 -7.22 15.80
CA LEU A 58 7.25 -8.17 15.18
C LEU A 58 7.75 -8.51 13.78
N ILE A 59 7.90 -9.81 13.49
CA ILE A 59 8.18 -10.33 12.16
C ILE A 59 7.13 -11.38 11.85
N CYS A 60 6.33 -11.14 10.82
CA CYS A 60 5.26 -12.03 10.36
C CYS A 60 5.51 -12.44 8.91
N MET A 61 5.53 -13.75 8.68
CA MET A 61 5.63 -14.36 7.36
C MET A 61 4.44 -15.30 7.20
N SER A 62 3.65 -15.14 6.15
CA SER A 62 2.41 -15.92 6.05
C SER A 62 2.02 -16.21 4.61
N ASP A 63 1.82 -17.48 4.31
CA ASP A 63 1.47 -17.94 2.97
C ASP A 63 0.13 -18.68 2.99
N CYS A 64 -0.74 -18.37 2.02
CA CYS A 64 -1.98 -19.11 1.85
C CYS A 64 -2.41 -19.33 0.40
N ALA A 65 -3.06 -20.45 0.10
CA ALA A 65 -3.57 -20.70 -1.24
C ALA A 65 -4.98 -20.16 -1.52
N GLN A 66 -5.83 -19.91 -0.51
CA GLN A 66 -7.15 -19.30 -0.74
C GLN A 66 -7.32 -17.98 0.00
N CYS A 67 -7.32 -17.98 1.33
CA CYS A 67 -7.64 -16.78 2.09
C CYS A 67 -6.65 -16.56 3.22
N LEU A 68 -5.97 -15.43 3.22
CA LEU A 68 -5.09 -15.00 4.29
C LEU A 68 -5.56 -13.66 4.85
N ILE A 69 -5.70 -13.61 6.17
CA ILE A 69 -5.96 -12.38 6.91
C ILE A 69 -4.85 -12.26 7.95
N CYS A 70 -4.09 -11.17 7.86
CA CYS A 70 -3.01 -10.84 8.78
C CYS A 70 -3.28 -9.49 9.42
N VAL A 71 -3.26 -9.46 10.75
CA VAL A 71 -3.29 -8.21 11.53
C VAL A 71 -2.08 -8.21 12.44
N SER A 72 -1.37 -7.09 12.45
CA SER A 72 -0.07 -7.00 13.10
C SER A 72 0.11 -5.63 13.74
N ASP A 73 0.28 -5.62 15.06
CA ASP A 73 0.45 -4.39 15.83
C ASP A 73 1.83 -4.36 16.48
N CYS A 74 2.58 -3.27 16.27
CA CYS A 74 3.88 -3.10 16.92
C CYS A 74 4.20 -1.67 17.36
N ALA A 75 4.75 -1.49 18.56
CA ALA A 75 5.15 -0.15 18.99
C ALA A 75 6.48 0.35 18.39
N GLN A 76 7.38 -0.51 17.89
CA GLN A 76 8.66 -0.04 17.33
C GLN A 76 8.93 -0.55 15.91
N CYS A 77 9.08 -1.85 15.70
CA CYS A 77 9.45 -2.38 14.39
C CYS A 77 8.54 -3.52 13.99
N LEU A 78 7.85 -3.35 12.87
CA LEU A 78 7.00 -4.36 12.26
C LEU A 78 7.55 -4.69 10.87
N ILE A 79 7.72 -5.97 10.60
CA ILE A 79 8.00 -6.49 9.27
C ILE A 79 6.95 -7.55 8.98
N CYS A 80 6.14 -7.32 7.96
CA CYS A 80 5.11 -8.25 7.52
C CYS A 80 5.33 -8.58 6.05
N GLU A 81 5.47 -9.87 5.76
CA GLU A 81 5.46 -10.39 4.40
C GLU A 81 4.33 -11.43 4.30
N SER A 82 3.50 -11.29 3.27
CA SER A 82 2.31 -12.12 3.14
C SER A 82 1.94 -12.39 1.70
N ASP A 83 1.76 -13.67 1.38
CA ASP A 83 1.46 -14.13 0.02
C ASP A 83 0.15 -14.90 -0.03
N CYS A 84 -0.69 -14.61 -1.02
CA CYS A 84 -1.89 -15.40 -1.25
C CYS A 84 -2.26 -15.61 -2.72
N ALA A 85 -2.74 -16.79 -3.08
CA ALA A 85 -3.18 -17.04 -4.46
C ALA A 85 -4.60 -16.52 -4.80
N GLN A 86 -5.50 -16.30 -3.83
CA GLN A 86 -6.85 -15.78 -4.11
C GLN A 86 -7.14 -14.47 -3.38
N CYS A 87 -7.20 -14.48 -2.05
CA CYS A 87 -7.59 -13.31 -1.27
C CYS A 87 -6.61 -13.06 -0.13
N LEU A 88 -6.04 -11.86 -0.09
CA LEU A 88 -5.15 -11.39 0.97
C LEU A 88 -5.70 -10.09 1.56
N ILE A 89 -5.81 -10.06 2.89
CA ILE A 89 -6.12 -8.86 3.66
C ILE A 89 -5.03 -8.66 4.70
N CYS A 90 -4.31 -7.54 4.62
CA CYS A 90 -3.26 -7.18 5.55
C CYS A 90 -3.58 -5.85 6.24
N MET A 91 -3.54 -5.88 7.56
CA MET A 91 -3.71 -4.72 8.43
C MET A 91 -2.45 -4.61 9.30
N SER A 92 -1.80 -3.45 9.30
CA SER A 92 -0.59 -3.27 10.08
C SER A 92 -0.51 -1.90 10.73
N ASP A 93 -0.43 -1.87 12.06
CA ASP A 93 -0.31 -0.62 12.81
C ASP A 93 1.03 -0.58 13.53
N CYS A 94 1.83 0.46 13.27
CA CYS A 94 3.10 0.62 13.97
C CYS A 94 3.52 2.06 14.25
N ALA A 95 3.93 2.31 15.50
CA ALA A 95 4.25 3.66 15.93
C ALA A 95 5.60 4.20 15.41
N GLN A 96 6.53 3.35 14.93
CA GLN A 96 7.81 3.85 14.38
C GLN A 96 8.03 3.39 12.94
N CYS A 97 8.36 2.11 12.74
CA CYS A 97 8.86 1.64 11.44
C CYS A 97 8.20 0.31 10.99
N PRO A 98 6.98 0.37 10.45
CA PRO A 98 6.41 -0.74 9.67
C PRO A 98 7.02 -0.85 8.26
N ILE A 99 7.33 -2.08 7.87
CA ILE A 99 7.62 -2.49 6.49
C ILE A 99 6.66 -3.62 6.14
N CYS A 100 5.81 -3.39 5.14
CA CYS A 100 4.79 -4.33 4.72
C CYS A 100 4.99 -4.68 3.25
N VAL A 101 5.10 -5.97 2.96
CA VAL A 101 5.20 -6.53 1.61
C VAL A 101 4.06 -7.54 1.45
N SER A 102 3.31 -7.43 0.37
CA SER A 102 2.13 -8.27 0.19
C SER A 102 1.85 -8.56 -1.27
N ASP A 103 1.74 -9.85 -1.61
CA ASP A 103 1.53 -10.28 -2.98
C ASP A 103 0.25 -11.12 -3.10
N CYS A 104 -0.59 -10.83 -4.10
CA CYS A 104 -1.75 -11.65 -4.38
C CYS A 104 -2.08 -11.85 -5.85
N ALA A 105 -2.48 -13.06 -6.24
CA ALA A 105 -2.86 -13.30 -7.64
C ALA A 105 -4.28 -12.83 -8.01
N GLN A 106 -5.23 -12.63 -7.08
CA GLN A 106 -6.58 -12.12 -7.43
C GLN A 106 -6.95 -10.85 -6.66
N HIS A 107 -7.01 -10.89 -5.34
CA HIS A 107 -7.54 -9.78 -4.55
C HIS A 107 -6.65 -9.47 -3.35
N LEU A 108 -6.07 -8.27 -3.36
CA LEU A 108 -5.24 -7.76 -2.28
C LEU A 108 -5.86 -6.49 -1.68
N ILE A 109 -6.01 -6.49 -0.36
CA ILE A 109 -6.36 -5.31 0.42
C ILE A 109 -5.29 -5.08 1.49
N CYS A 110 -4.64 -3.92 1.45
CA CYS A 110 -3.63 -3.53 2.43
C CYS A 110 -4.03 -2.21 3.09
N MET A 111 -3.98 -2.21 4.41
CA MET A 111 -4.22 -1.05 5.24
C MET A 111 -3.07 -0.92 6.24
N SER A 112 -2.50 0.26 6.34
CA SER A 112 -1.32 0.43 7.20
C SER A 112 -1.20 1.83 7.77
N ASP A 113 -1.04 1.91 9.08
CA ASP A 113 -0.98 3.18 9.81
C ASP A 113 0.33 3.35 10.58
N CYS A 114 0.85 4.58 10.58
CA CYS A 114 2.16 4.87 11.16
C CYS A 114 2.33 6.27 11.72
N ALA A 115 3.12 6.41 12.79
CA ALA A 115 3.45 7.74 13.31
C ALA A 115 4.78 8.30 12.78
N GLN A 116 5.72 7.47 12.32
CA GLN A 116 7.02 7.94 11.82
C GLN A 116 7.29 7.56 10.38
N CYS A 117 7.67 6.30 10.09
CA CYS A 117 8.10 5.89 8.77
C CYS A 117 7.41 4.61 8.33
N LEU A 118 6.58 4.66 7.29
CA LEU A 118 5.90 3.50 6.72
C LEU A 118 6.40 3.23 5.32
N ILE A 119 6.71 1.96 5.06
CA ILE A 119 7.07 1.45 3.75
C ILE A 119 6.09 0.33 3.39
N CYS A 120 5.36 0.50 2.30
CA CYS A 120 4.42 -0.48 1.77
C CYS A 120 4.78 -0.84 0.34
N MET A 121 4.86 -2.14 0.07
CA MET A 121 5.01 -2.72 -1.26
C MET A 121 3.88 -3.71 -1.46
N SER A 122 3.16 -3.59 -2.57
CA SER A 122 2.01 -4.45 -2.80
C SER A 122 1.76 -4.74 -4.27
N ASP A 123 1.71 -6.02 -4.62
CA ASP A 123 1.54 -6.45 -6.00
C ASP A 123 0.28 -7.32 -6.16
N CYS A 124 -0.52 -7.06 -7.20
CA CYS A 124 -1.65 -7.91 -7.52
C CYS A 124 -1.94 -8.09 -9.01
N ALA A 125 -2.32 -9.30 -9.44
CA ALA A 125 -2.65 -9.51 -10.85
C ALA A 125 -4.07 -9.06 -11.25
N GLN A 126 -5.05 -8.94 -10.33
CA GLN A 126 -6.41 -8.48 -10.70
C GLN A 126 -6.84 -7.22 -9.96
N CYS A 127 -7.00 -7.27 -8.64
CA CYS A 127 -7.49 -6.11 -7.89
C CYS A 127 -6.62 -5.84 -6.67
N LEU A 128 -6.06 -4.64 -6.64
CA LEU A 128 -5.28 -4.10 -5.54
C LEU A 128 -6.02 -2.90 -4.92
N ILE A 129 -6.21 -2.93 -3.60
CA ILE A 129 -6.66 -1.79 -2.81
C ILE A 129 -5.63 -1.55 -1.71
N CYS A 130 -5.02 -0.38 -1.72
CA CYS A 130 -4.04 0.01 -0.70
C CYS A 130 -4.45 1.35 -0.09
N MET A 131 -4.49 1.38 1.24
CA MET A 131 -4.73 2.59 2.02
C MET A 131 -3.60 2.72 3.04
N SER A 132 -3.01 3.89 3.13
CA SER A 132 -1.85 4.08 3.99
C SER A 132 -1.76 5.48 4.57
N ASP A 133 -1.67 5.56 5.90
CA ASP A 133 -1.62 6.83 6.61
C ASP A 133 -0.33 6.92 7.42
N CYS A 134 0.43 8.00 7.26
CA CYS A 134 1.55 8.24 8.18
C CYS A 134 1.82 9.71 8.54
N ALA A 135 2.19 9.96 9.80
CA ALA A 135 2.41 11.34 10.26
C ALA A 135 3.75 11.99 9.83
N GLN A 136 4.81 11.26 9.43
CA GLN A 136 6.07 11.89 8.99
C GLN A 136 6.47 11.45 7.58
N HIS A 137 6.74 10.16 7.36
CA HIS A 137 7.28 9.66 6.12
C HIS A 137 6.49 8.45 5.65
N LEU A 138 5.92 8.56 4.45
CA LEU A 138 5.22 7.47 3.79
C LEU A 138 5.88 7.19 2.44
N ILE A 139 6.24 5.94 2.21
CA ILE A 139 6.71 5.42 0.92
C ILE A 139 5.82 4.24 0.55
N CYS A 140 5.13 4.35 -0.56
CA CYS A 140 4.26 3.30 -1.04
C CYS A 140 4.50 3.02 -2.51
N MET A 141 4.57 1.74 -2.84
CA MET A 141 4.74 1.24 -4.19
C MET A 141 3.67 0.19 -4.43
N SER A 142 2.96 0.29 -5.54
CA SER A 142 1.83 -0.59 -5.81
C SER A 142 1.72 -0.92 -7.29
N ASP A 143 1.68 -2.21 -7.61
CA ASP A 143 1.60 -2.67 -9.00
C ASP A 143 0.37 -3.56 -9.19
N CYS A 144 -0.42 -3.29 -10.24
CA CYS A 144 -1.53 -4.15 -10.59
C CYS A 144 -1.78 -4.33 -12.09
N ALA A 145 -2.04 -5.55 -12.54
CA ALA A 145 -2.31 -5.76 -13.96
C ALA A 145 -3.72 -5.34 -14.43
N GLN A 146 -4.74 -5.27 -13.55
CA GLN A 146 -6.09 -4.84 -13.98
C GLN A 146 -6.60 -3.60 -13.24
N CYS A 147 -6.77 -3.66 -11.93
CA CYS A 147 -7.42 -2.59 -11.18
C CYS A 147 -6.62 -2.26 -9.92
N LEU A 148 -6.16 -1.02 -9.83
CA LEU A 148 -5.44 -0.49 -8.68
C LEU A 148 -6.19 0.70 -8.10
N ILE A 149 -6.49 0.63 -6.80
CA ILE A 149 -6.98 1.76 -6.01
C ILE A 149 -5.97 2.01 -4.90
N PHE A 150 -5.33 3.17 -4.95
CA PHE A 150 -4.34 3.60 -3.98
C PHE A 150 -4.78 4.89 -3.32
N VAL A 151 -4.81 4.91 -2.00
CA VAL A 151 -5.08 6.11 -1.21
C VAL A 151 -4.02 6.25 -0.14
N SER A 152 -3.50 7.46 0.00
CA SER A 152 -2.43 7.69 0.97
C SER A 152 -2.40 9.11 1.50
N ASP A 153 -2.29 9.23 2.82
CA ASP A 153 -2.24 10.52 3.50
C ASP A 153 -0.96 10.64 4.34
N CYS A 154 -0.26 11.77 4.22
CA CYS A 154 0.89 12.04 5.09
C CYS A 154 1.07 13.51 5.47
N ALA A 155 1.42 13.79 6.73
CA ALA A 155 1.59 15.17 7.16
C ALA A 155 2.91 15.84 6.71
N GLN A 156 4.00 15.10 6.44
CA GLN A 156 5.27 15.73 6.03
C GLN A 156 5.78 15.30 4.65
N CYS A 157 6.00 14.00 4.42
CA CYS A 157 6.58 13.54 3.17
C CYS A 157 5.87 12.29 2.69
N LEU A 158 5.24 12.39 1.54
CA LEU A 158 4.61 11.28 0.84
C LEU A 158 5.34 11.02 -0.48
N ILE A 159 5.75 9.78 -0.69
CA ILE A 159 6.27 9.27 -1.95
C ILE A 159 5.37 8.10 -2.35
N CYS A 160 4.67 8.25 -3.46
CA CYS A 160 3.82 7.21 -4.01
C CYS A 160 4.23 6.86 -5.44
N GLU A 161 4.39 5.59 -5.74
CA GLU A 161 4.52 5.09 -7.11
C GLU A 161 3.47 4.00 -7.33
N SER A 162 2.81 4.05 -8.48
CA SER A 162 1.65 3.22 -8.75
C SER A 162 1.52 2.89 -10.23
N ASP A 163 1.59 1.60 -10.55
CA ASP A 163 1.58 1.15 -11.94
C ASP A 163 0.37 0.23 -12.18
N CYS A 164 -0.41 0.54 -13.23
CA CYS A 164 -1.51 -0.33 -13.62
C CYS A 164 -1.77 -0.43 -15.11
N ALA A 165 -1.96 -1.64 -15.63
CA ALA A 165 -2.18 -1.80 -17.07
C ALA A 165 -3.60 -1.40 -17.56
N GLN A 166 -4.63 -1.40 -16.72
CA GLN A 166 -5.99 -1.02 -17.17
C GLN A 166 -6.57 0.18 -16.40
N CYS A 167 -6.84 0.03 -15.11
CA CYS A 167 -7.56 1.02 -14.32
C CYS A 167 -6.75 1.41 -13.09
N LEU A 168 -6.33 2.67 -13.03
CA LEU A 168 -5.59 3.23 -11.91
C LEU A 168 -6.42 4.33 -11.25
N ILE A 169 -6.64 4.25 -9.95
CA ILE A 169 -7.20 5.34 -9.14
C ILE A 169 -6.22 5.63 -8.01
N CYS A 170 -5.59 6.79 -8.05
CA CYS A 170 -4.65 7.23 -7.02
C CYS A 170 -5.13 8.51 -6.37
N VAL A 171 -5.23 8.50 -5.04
CA VAL A 171 -5.58 9.67 -4.23
C VAL A 171 -4.49 9.88 -3.20
N SER A 172 -3.85 11.04 -3.22
CA SER A 172 -2.72 11.31 -2.34
C SER A 172 -2.81 12.71 -1.73
N ASP A 173 -2.79 12.80 -0.40
CA ASP A 173 -2.75 14.08 0.32
C ASP A 173 -1.43 14.22 1.11
N CYS A 174 -0.75 15.35 0.96
CA CYS A 174 0.33 15.70 1.87
C CYS A 174 0.44 17.18 2.22
N ALA A 175 0.59 17.50 3.51
CA ALA A 175 0.70 18.91 3.92
C ALA A 175 2.02 19.60 3.52
N GLN A 176 3.14 18.88 3.29
CA GLN A 176 4.42 19.54 2.96
C GLN A 176 5.04 19.08 1.63
N ARG A 177 5.34 17.79 1.48
CA ARG A 177 6.05 17.29 0.29
C ARG A 177 5.36 16.06 -0.25
N LEU A 178 4.87 16.20 -1.48
CA LEU A 178 4.23 15.12 -2.21
C LEU A 178 5.07 14.81 -3.44
N ILE A 179 5.44 13.55 -3.63
CA ILE A 179 5.96 13.03 -4.89
C ILE A 179 5.05 11.86 -5.25
N CYS A 180 4.37 11.97 -6.38
CA CYS A 180 3.54 10.89 -6.88
C CYS A 180 3.82 10.62 -8.34
N VAL A 181 4.08 9.34 -8.63
CA VAL A 181 4.32 8.79 -9.95
C VAL A 181 3.23 7.76 -10.22
N SER A 182 2.64 7.83 -11.40
CA SER A 182 1.47 7.02 -11.73
C SER A 182 1.48 6.65 -13.20
N ASP A 183 1.67 5.37 -13.51
CA ASP A 183 1.73 4.91 -14.89
C ASP A 183 0.52 4.01 -15.19
N CYS A 184 -0.26 4.37 -16.19
CA CYS A 184 -1.40 3.56 -16.60
C CYS A 184 -1.68 3.55 -18.09
N ALA A 185 -1.81 2.37 -18.68
CA ALA A 185 -2.01 2.28 -20.12
C ALA A 185 -3.39 2.76 -20.58
N GLN A 186 -4.46 2.63 -19.79
CA GLN A 186 -5.82 2.94 -20.27
C GLN A 186 -6.56 4.05 -19.52
N CYS A 187 -6.78 3.92 -18.22
CA CYS A 187 -7.70 4.80 -17.49
C CYS A 187 -7.12 5.21 -16.12
N PRO A 188 -6.12 6.10 -16.06
CA PRO A 188 -5.69 6.68 -14.80
C PRO A 188 -6.59 7.82 -14.33
N ILE A 189 -6.97 7.79 -13.06
CA ILE A 189 -7.58 8.89 -12.32
C ILE A 189 -6.65 9.20 -11.15
N CYS A 190 -5.97 10.33 -11.21
CA CYS A 190 -5.02 10.75 -10.18
C CYS A 190 -5.50 12.05 -9.55
N MET A 191 -5.66 12.03 -8.22
CA MET A 191 -5.99 13.20 -7.42
C MET A 191 -4.90 13.41 -6.38
N SER A 192 -4.28 14.59 -6.41
CA SER A 192 -3.20 14.94 -5.49
C SER A 192 -3.46 16.30 -4.85
N ASP A 193 -3.44 16.38 -3.52
CA ASP A 193 -3.46 17.65 -2.79
C ASP A 193 -2.15 17.82 -2.02
N CYS A 194 -1.52 18.99 -2.15
CA CYS A 194 -0.40 19.33 -1.29
C CYS A 194 -0.27 20.81 -1.04
N ALA A 195 -0.19 21.21 0.23
CA ALA A 195 -0.15 22.63 0.58
C ALA A 195 1.15 23.33 0.14
N GLN A 196 2.29 22.64 0.04
CA GLN A 196 3.58 23.29 -0.27
C GLN A 196 4.21 22.83 -1.58
N ARG A 197 4.66 21.58 -1.67
CA ARG A 197 5.55 21.12 -2.75
C ARG A 197 5.12 19.77 -3.33
N PRO A 198 4.06 19.73 -4.14
CA PRO A 198 3.75 18.59 -4.98
C PRO A 198 4.63 18.50 -6.23
N ILE A 199 5.08 17.28 -6.51
CA ILE A 199 5.65 16.83 -7.78
C ILE A 199 4.79 15.64 -8.23
N CYS A 200 4.04 15.80 -9.31
CA CYS A 200 3.21 14.75 -9.87
C CYS A 200 3.71 14.42 -11.27
N MET A 201 3.98 13.14 -11.52
CA MET A 201 4.30 12.60 -12.85
C MET A 201 3.29 11.52 -13.19
N SER A 202 2.77 11.55 -14.40
CA SER A 202 1.83 10.54 -14.87
C SER A 202 2.02 10.22 -16.34
N ASP A 203 2.25 8.95 -16.65
CA ASP A 203 2.36 8.50 -18.04
C ASP A 203 1.15 7.63 -18.42
N CYS A 204 0.53 7.96 -19.56
CA CYS A 204 -0.66 7.24 -19.99
C CYS A 204 -0.78 7.06 -21.51
N ALA A 205 -1.36 5.95 -21.96
CA ALA A 205 -1.69 5.82 -23.39
C ALA A 205 -3.06 6.45 -23.72
N GLN A 206 -4.03 6.40 -22.80
CA GLN A 206 -5.40 6.85 -23.03
C GLN A 206 -6.01 7.58 -21.81
N CYS A 207 -6.89 8.54 -22.09
CA CYS A 207 -7.89 9.14 -21.18
C CYS A 207 -7.53 9.29 -19.68
N PRO A 208 -6.46 10.01 -19.32
CA PRO A 208 -6.16 10.35 -17.93
C PRO A 208 -7.09 11.45 -17.42
N ILE A 209 -7.39 11.39 -16.13
CA ILE A 209 -7.94 12.50 -15.36
C ILE A 209 -6.96 12.81 -14.25
N CYS A 210 -6.30 13.96 -14.32
CA CYS A 210 -5.35 14.41 -13.31
C CYS A 210 -5.89 15.69 -12.67
N VAL A 211 -6.12 15.64 -11.36
CA VAL A 211 -6.52 16.80 -10.55
C VAL A 211 -5.45 17.04 -9.49
N SER A 212 -4.88 18.23 -9.50
CA SER A 212 -3.86 18.62 -8.55
C SER A 212 -4.16 20.00 -7.95
N ASP A 213 -4.25 20.08 -6.63
CA ASP A 213 -4.37 21.35 -5.90
C ASP A 213 -3.10 21.62 -5.09
N CYS A 214 -2.69 22.89 -5.06
CA CYS A 214 -1.61 23.32 -4.18
C CYS A 214 -1.75 24.80 -3.80
N ALA A 215 -1.37 25.12 -2.56
CA ALA A 215 -1.35 26.50 -2.11
C ALA A 215 -0.07 27.26 -2.51
N GLN A 216 1.00 26.57 -2.92
CA GLN A 216 2.29 27.19 -3.22
C GLN A 216 2.85 26.84 -4.60
N ARG A 217 3.58 25.73 -4.74
CA ARG A 217 4.34 25.41 -5.95
C ARG A 217 4.03 24.00 -6.44
N LEU A 218 3.44 23.91 -7.63
CA LEU A 218 3.14 22.67 -8.32
C LEU A 218 4.13 22.39 -9.44
N ILE A 219 4.62 21.14 -9.51
CA ILE A 219 5.25 20.59 -10.71
C ILE A 219 4.40 19.41 -11.15
N CYS A 220 3.75 19.54 -12.30
CA CYS A 220 3.02 18.43 -12.95
C CYS A 220 3.62 18.17 -14.32
N MET A 221 3.92 16.90 -14.58
CA MET A 221 4.30 16.38 -15.90
C MET A 221 3.32 15.27 -16.24
N SER A 222 2.76 15.33 -17.44
CA SER A 222 1.80 14.32 -17.89
C SER A 222 2.01 14.05 -19.37
N ASP A 223 2.43 12.83 -19.70
CA ASP A 223 2.65 12.40 -21.08
C ASP A 223 1.53 11.46 -21.51
N CYS A 224 0.72 11.90 -22.47
CA CYS A 224 -0.39 11.10 -22.97
C CYS A 224 -0.53 11.09 -24.49
N ALA A 225 -0.78 9.89 -25.04
CA ALA A 225 -0.79 9.68 -26.49
C ALA A 225 -2.08 10.13 -27.20
N GLN A 226 -3.16 10.40 -26.47
CA GLN A 226 -4.48 10.71 -27.04
C GLN A 226 -5.13 11.97 -26.47
N HIS A 227 -5.92 11.84 -25.41
CA HIS A 227 -6.66 12.92 -24.76
C HIS A 227 -6.17 13.05 -23.33
N LEU A 228 -6.12 14.26 -22.77
CA LEU A 228 -5.64 14.57 -21.43
C LEU A 228 -6.58 15.58 -20.77
N ILE A 229 -7.09 15.29 -19.56
CA ILE A 229 -7.83 16.25 -18.73
C ILE A 229 -6.99 16.55 -17.48
N CYS A 230 -6.36 17.72 -17.46
CA CYS A 230 -5.58 18.19 -16.32
C CYS A 230 -6.21 19.44 -15.71
N VAL A 231 -6.46 19.39 -14.39
CA VAL A 231 -6.86 20.56 -13.61
C VAL A 231 -5.79 20.82 -12.55
N ALA A 232 -5.10 21.95 -12.68
CA ALA A 232 -4.06 22.38 -11.75
C ALA A 232 -4.43 23.73 -11.15
N ARG A 233 -4.50 23.82 -9.83
CA ARG A 233 -4.73 25.08 -9.11
C ARG A 233 -3.48 25.46 -8.31
N SER A 234 -2.87 26.59 -8.65
CA SER A 234 -1.75 27.16 -7.90
C SER A 234 -1.69 28.69 -8.04
N PRO A 235 -1.25 29.44 -7.01
CA PRO A 235 -1.21 30.90 -7.09
C PRO A 235 -0.03 31.52 -7.87
N LEU A 236 1.01 30.83 -8.35
CA LEU A 236 2.04 31.43 -9.22
C LEU A 236 2.92 30.38 -9.97
N GLN A 237 3.12 30.65 -11.27
CA GLN A 237 4.11 30.08 -12.22
C GLN A 237 3.83 28.68 -12.82
N ASN A 238 2.93 28.63 -13.81
CA ASN A 238 2.89 27.56 -14.81
C ASN A 238 4.16 27.61 -15.68
N VAL A 239 4.94 26.53 -15.72
CA VAL A 239 5.88 26.27 -16.82
C VAL A 239 5.17 25.29 -17.76
N PRO A 240 4.61 25.74 -18.89
CA PRO A 240 4.03 24.82 -19.86
C PRO A 240 5.16 24.14 -20.64
N LEU A 241 5.21 22.81 -20.59
CA LEU A 241 5.94 22.00 -21.57
C LEU A 241 4.91 21.12 -22.29
N SER A 242 4.79 21.38 -23.59
CA SER A 242 3.74 20.92 -24.50
C SER A 242 3.90 19.47 -24.95
N PRO A 243 2.80 18.70 -25.09
CA PRO A 243 2.65 17.75 -26.18
C PRO A 243 2.07 18.48 -27.41
N LEU A 244 2.61 18.17 -28.58
CA LEU A 244 2.06 18.59 -29.87
C LEU A 244 0.64 18.03 -30.04
N ASN A 245 -0.30 18.94 -30.32
CA ASN A 245 -1.67 18.75 -30.83
C ASN A 245 -2.79 18.53 -29.80
N GLY A 246 -3.57 19.60 -29.59
CA GLY A 246 -5.00 19.54 -29.90
C GLY A 246 -5.98 19.67 -28.73
N PHE A 247 -6.59 20.86 -28.67
CA PHE A 247 -7.88 21.23 -28.04
C PHE A 247 -7.86 21.65 -26.55
N ASP A 248 -7.64 22.95 -26.38
CA ASP A 248 -8.17 23.75 -25.27
C ASP A 248 -9.69 23.61 -25.18
N TYR A 249 -10.22 23.31 -23.99
CA TYR A 249 -11.56 23.77 -23.59
C TYR A 249 -11.53 24.27 -22.15
N CYS A 250 -12.31 25.33 -21.94
CA CYS A 250 -12.34 26.28 -20.82
C CYS A 250 -12.45 25.72 -19.41
#